data_AF-A0A1G8HIH6-F1
#
_entry.id   AF-A0A1G8HIH6-F1
#
_cell.length_a   1.000
_cell.length_b   1.000
_cell.length_c   1.000
_cell.angle_alpha   90.00
_cell.angle_beta   90.00
_cell.angle_gamma   90.00
#
_symmetry.space_group_name_H-M   'P 1'
#
loop_
_entity.id
_entity.type
_entity.pdbx_description
1 polymer ?
#
loop_
_entity_poly.entity_id
_entity_poly.type
_entity_poly.pdbx_seq_one_letter_code
_entity_poly.pdbx_strand_id
1 'polypeptide(L)'
;MARLVTLQTVFAQLMRYRTSTPGHTVEVNLPDSITQRSWIIYGPTGEGAFAESYREQVEALVRRLADQLPELAKLKNGESLAGEELERISDTLNQADLFVTEDTLRKAFEAPAASLADFLRHMLCEGAHLPNREERINAAFDAFIAAHGYLRANQLNFLRAVKAAVLRHGRITRAALSEPPLSRVGRVETLFPPQDIDELIDLANQLLDEAA
;
A
#
# COMPACT_ATOMS: atom_id res chain seq x y z
N MET A 1 22.40 50.55 42.18
CA MET A 1 21.71 49.41 42.83
C MET A 1 20.31 49.75 43.35
N ALA A 2 20.10 50.85 44.09
CA ALA A 2 18.78 51.19 44.67
C ALA A 2 17.62 51.28 43.64
N ARG A 3 17.88 51.89 42.47
CA ARG A 3 16.87 52.07 41.42
C ARG A 3 16.31 50.76 40.85
N LEU A 4 17.15 49.71 40.75
CA LEU A 4 16.74 48.39 40.27
C LEU A 4 15.81 47.70 41.27
N VAL A 5 16.13 47.80 42.56
CA VAL A 5 15.28 47.27 43.64
C VAL A 5 13.93 47.96 43.64
N THR A 6 13.89 49.29 43.50
CA THR A 6 12.63 50.04 43.42
C THR A 6 11.78 49.61 42.23
N LEU A 7 12.38 49.46 41.04
CA LEU A 7 11.66 48.99 39.85
C LEU A 7 11.13 47.57 40.05
N GLN A 8 11.91 46.68 40.65
CA GLN A 8 11.48 45.31 40.93
C GLN A 8 10.27 45.28 41.87
N THR A 9 10.26 46.07 42.94
CA THR A 9 9.11 46.12 43.88
C THR A 9 7.85 46.67 43.20
N VAL A 10 7.99 47.69 42.34
CA VAL A 10 6.86 48.28 41.60
C VAL A 10 6.30 47.29 40.58
N PHE A 11 7.15 46.68 39.75
CA PHE A 11 6.71 45.73 38.72
C PHE A 11 6.23 44.39 39.30
N ALA A 12 6.75 43.95 40.44
CA ALA A 12 6.31 42.71 41.09
C ALA A 12 4.81 42.75 41.45
N GLN A 13 4.28 43.90 41.86
CA GLN A 13 2.84 44.04 42.13
C GLN A 13 2.00 43.90 40.85
N LEU A 14 2.54 44.32 39.70
CA LEU A 14 1.86 44.23 38.41
C LEU A 14 1.80 42.81 37.85
N MET A 15 2.69 41.90 38.31
CA MET A 15 2.66 40.49 37.93
C MET A 15 1.37 39.76 38.36
N ARG A 16 0.65 40.26 39.38
CA ARG A 16 -0.67 39.73 39.76
C ARG A 16 -1.72 39.91 38.65
N TYR A 17 -1.55 40.91 37.80
CA TYR A 17 -2.41 41.15 36.64
C TYR A 17 -1.88 40.49 35.37
N ARG A 18 -0.83 39.66 35.45
CA ARG A 18 -0.32 38.90 34.31
C ARG A 18 -1.36 37.84 33.93
N THR A 19 -2.08 38.10 32.85
CA THR A 19 -2.91 37.08 32.19
C THR A 19 -1.99 35.99 31.66
N SER A 20 -2.12 34.76 32.17
CA SER A 20 -1.39 33.63 31.62
C SER A 20 -1.91 33.39 30.21
N THR A 21 -1.10 33.70 29.19
CA THR A 21 -1.35 33.15 27.86
C THR A 21 -1.23 31.63 28.00
N PRO A 22 -2.29 30.86 27.70
CA PRO A 22 -2.16 29.41 27.69
C PRO A 22 -1.08 29.06 26.67
N GLY A 23 -0.04 28.33 27.11
CA GLY A 23 0.94 27.79 26.19
C GLY A 23 0.20 26.88 25.23
N HIS A 24 0.09 27.30 23.97
CA HIS A 24 -0.44 26.43 22.93
C HIS A 24 0.64 25.37 22.68
N THR A 25 0.50 24.21 23.32
CA THR A 25 1.24 23.01 22.92
C THR A 25 0.80 22.71 21.50
N VAL A 26 1.68 22.92 20.53
CA VAL A 26 1.44 22.46 19.17
C VAL A 26 1.63 20.95 19.18
N GLU A 27 0.53 20.21 19.32
CA GLU A 27 0.52 18.77 19.08
C GLU A 27 0.72 18.53 17.59
N VAL A 28 1.97 18.29 17.20
CA VAL A 28 2.30 17.90 15.84
C VAL A 28 2.08 16.39 15.72
N ASN A 29 0.92 15.98 15.21
CA ASN A 29 0.67 14.60 14.80
C ASN A 29 1.34 14.35 13.44
N LEU A 30 2.63 14.00 13.44
CA LEU A 30 3.28 13.45 12.25
C LEU A 30 2.82 12.00 12.05
N PRO A 31 2.31 11.62 10.88
CA PRO A 31 2.09 10.22 10.56
C PRO A 31 3.43 9.51 10.50
N ASP A 32 3.72 8.67 11.51
CA ASP A 32 4.87 7.77 11.50
C ASP A 32 4.51 6.53 10.67
N SER A 33 4.63 6.64 9.35
CA SER A 33 4.51 5.48 8.46
C SER A 33 5.86 4.78 8.41
N ILE A 34 6.01 3.70 9.18
CA ILE A 34 7.08 2.72 8.95
C ILE A 34 6.74 2.01 7.63
N THR A 35 7.14 2.58 6.50
CA THR A 35 7.05 1.90 5.21
C THR A 35 7.92 0.66 5.31
N GLN A 36 7.28 -0.51 5.24
CA GLN A 36 7.98 -1.79 5.19
C GLN A 36 8.83 -1.80 3.92
N ARG A 37 10.12 -1.47 4.05
CA ARG A 37 11.05 -1.44 2.93
C ARG A 37 11.28 -2.87 2.43
N SER A 38 10.65 -3.22 1.32
CA SER A 38 10.87 -4.50 0.65
C SER A 38 12.25 -4.51 -0.02
N TRP A 39 13.00 -5.60 0.19
CA TRP A 39 14.29 -5.84 -0.45
C TRP A 39 14.09 -6.76 -1.65
N ILE A 40 14.55 -6.32 -2.82
CA ILE A 40 14.44 -7.07 -4.06
C ILE A 40 15.82 -7.60 -4.41
N ILE A 41 15.89 -8.89 -4.69
CA ILE A 41 17.09 -9.56 -5.20
C ILE A 41 16.87 -9.81 -6.70
N TYR A 42 17.84 -9.43 -7.52
CA TYR A 42 17.81 -9.60 -8.97
C TYR A 42 19.21 -9.99 -9.51
N GLY A 43 19.23 -10.46 -10.76
CA GLY A 43 20.46 -10.86 -11.45
C GLY A 43 21.10 -12.17 -10.97
N PRO A 44 22.06 -12.71 -11.74
CA PRO A 44 22.70 -14.01 -11.47
C PRO A 44 23.69 -13.98 -10.30
N THR A 45 24.18 -12.79 -9.96
CA THR A 45 25.14 -12.53 -8.87
C THR A 45 24.45 -12.25 -7.54
N GLY A 46 23.11 -12.13 -7.52
CA GLY A 46 22.33 -11.81 -6.32
C GLY A 46 22.42 -10.33 -5.94
N GLU A 47 22.37 -9.44 -6.93
CA GLU A 47 22.29 -8.00 -6.70
C GLU A 47 21.01 -7.66 -5.93
N GLY A 48 21.07 -6.64 -5.09
CA GLY A 48 19.97 -6.31 -4.20
C GLY A 48 19.78 -4.81 -4.05
N ALA A 49 18.53 -4.37 -4.13
CA ALA A 49 18.14 -3.00 -3.88
C ALA A 49 16.81 -2.94 -3.13
N PHE A 50 16.54 -1.81 -2.49
CA PHE A 50 15.19 -1.53 -2.00
C PHE A 50 14.22 -1.42 -3.18
N ALA A 51 13.00 -1.94 -3.01
CA ALA A 51 11.99 -1.98 -4.06
C ALA A 51 11.69 -0.61 -4.66
N GLU A 52 11.64 0.44 -3.83
CA GLU A 52 11.44 1.82 -4.28
C GLU A 52 12.54 2.25 -5.26
N SER A 53 13.81 2.08 -4.87
CA SER A 53 14.95 2.41 -5.73
C SER A 53 14.99 1.55 -7.00
N TYR A 54 14.62 0.26 -6.89
CA TYR A 54 14.53 -0.62 -8.05
C TYR A 54 13.44 -0.15 -9.02
N ARG A 55 12.25 0.22 -8.51
CA ARG A 55 11.14 0.75 -9.32
C ARG A 55 11.56 1.99 -10.10
N GLU A 56 12.21 2.95 -9.44
CA GLU A 56 12.69 4.17 -10.09
C GLU A 56 13.69 3.87 -11.23
N GLN A 57 14.62 2.94 -10.99
CA GLN A 57 15.63 2.55 -11.99
C GLN A 57 14.99 1.85 -13.18
N VAL A 58 14.06 0.92 -12.92
CA VAL A 58 13.32 0.21 -13.98
C VAL A 58 12.47 1.17 -14.78
N GLU A 59 11.76 2.08 -14.13
CA GLU A 59 10.90 3.06 -14.82
C GLU A 59 11.74 4.00 -15.70
N ALA A 60 12.91 4.43 -15.22
CA ALA A 60 13.85 5.21 -16.02
C ALA A 60 14.41 4.41 -17.21
N LEU A 61 14.73 3.12 -17.02
CA LEU A 61 15.16 2.23 -18.09
C LEU A 61 14.07 2.07 -19.16
N VAL A 62 12.84 1.75 -18.75
CA VAL A 62 11.70 1.55 -19.66
C VAL A 62 11.38 2.82 -20.44
N ARG A 63 11.43 3.99 -19.80
CA ARG A 63 11.27 5.27 -20.51
C ARG A 63 12.34 5.51 -21.56
N ARG A 64 13.62 5.23 -21.24
CA ARG A 64 14.72 5.35 -22.22
C ARG A 64 14.56 4.38 -23.38
N LEU A 65 14.15 3.14 -23.09
CA LEU A 65 13.88 2.14 -24.12
C LEU A 65 12.66 2.49 -24.97
N ALA A 66 11.66 3.19 -24.42
CA ALA A 66 10.52 3.67 -25.19
C ALA A 66 10.88 4.69 -26.28
N ASP A 67 11.99 5.41 -26.12
CA ASP A 67 12.50 6.32 -27.15
C ASP A 67 13.31 5.58 -28.25
N GLN A 68 13.74 4.34 -27.99
CA GLN A 68 14.60 3.56 -28.88
C GLN A 68 13.86 2.41 -29.58
N LEU A 69 12.89 1.80 -28.90
CA LEU A 69 12.16 0.63 -29.37
C LEU A 69 10.77 1.03 -29.87
N PRO A 70 10.42 0.70 -31.13
CA PRO A 70 9.12 1.06 -31.69
C PRO A 70 7.96 0.37 -30.97
N GLU A 71 8.18 -0.79 -30.36
CA GLU A 71 7.16 -1.56 -29.64
C GLU A 71 6.71 -0.84 -28.36
N LEU A 72 7.67 -0.35 -27.57
CA LEU A 72 7.36 0.44 -26.38
C LEU A 72 6.77 1.81 -26.73
N ALA A 73 7.17 2.40 -27.86
CA ALA A 73 6.55 3.62 -28.37
C ALA A 73 5.07 3.41 -28.75
N LYS A 74 4.73 2.26 -29.38
CA LYS A 74 3.33 1.89 -29.63
C LYS A 74 2.53 1.78 -28.32
N LEU A 75 3.09 1.09 -27.33
CA LEU A 75 2.43 0.95 -26.03
C LEU A 75 2.18 2.31 -25.36
N LYS A 76 3.17 3.21 -25.42
CA LYS A 76 3.05 4.60 -24.91
C LYS A 76 1.90 5.37 -25.57
N ASN A 77 1.63 5.11 -26.85
CA ASN A 77 0.50 5.70 -27.58
C ASN A 77 -0.87 5.03 -27.27
N GLY A 78 -0.90 4.03 -26.40
CA GLY A 78 -2.11 3.31 -26.01
C GLY A 78 -2.47 2.13 -26.94
N GLU A 79 -1.58 1.75 -27.85
CA GLU A 79 -1.77 0.58 -28.71
C GLU A 79 -1.45 -0.73 -27.96
N SER A 80 -2.05 -1.83 -28.40
CA SER A 80 -1.80 -3.16 -27.81
C SER A 80 -0.55 -3.81 -28.41
N LEU A 81 0.23 -4.49 -27.57
CA LEU A 81 1.39 -5.27 -28.00
C LEU A 81 0.98 -6.66 -28.48
N ALA A 82 1.57 -7.14 -29.57
CA ALA A 82 1.49 -8.55 -29.95
C ALA A 82 2.34 -9.42 -29.01
N GLY A 83 2.01 -10.71 -28.87
CA GLY A 83 2.75 -11.64 -28.00
C GLY A 83 4.24 -11.71 -28.33
N GLU A 84 4.59 -11.75 -29.62
CA GLU A 84 5.98 -11.77 -30.09
C GLU A 84 6.74 -10.45 -29.81
N GLU A 85 6.05 -9.32 -29.74
CA GLU A 85 6.64 -8.03 -29.35
C GLU A 85 6.91 -8.01 -27.84
N LEU A 86 5.98 -8.56 -27.05
CA LEU A 86 6.13 -8.64 -25.60
C LEU A 86 7.29 -9.56 -25.19
N GLU A 87 7.47 -10.71 -25.87
CA GLU A 87 8.61 -11.60 -25.66
C GLU A 87 9.94 -10.89 -25.93
N ARG A 88 10.05 -10.14 -27.04
CA ARG A 88 11.25 -9.37 -27.38
C ARG A 88 11.56 -8.28 -26.35
N ILE A 89 10.54 -7.59 -25.86
CA ILE A 89 10.69 -6.62 -24.77
C ILE A 89 11.18 -7.32 -23.50
N SER A 90 10.57 -8.46 -23.15
CA SER A 90 10.96 -9.24 -21.97
C SER A 90 12.43 -9.66 -22.03
N ASP A 91 12.88 -10.19 -23.17
CA ASP A 91 14.28 -10.59 -23.36
C ASP A 91 15.24 -9.39 -23.25
N THR A 92 14.86 -8.26 -23.84
CA THR A 92 15.66 -7.02 -23.79
C THR A 92 15.78 -6.50 -22.36
N LEU A 93 14.69 -6.51 -21.61
CA LEU A 93 14.63 -6.08 -20.21
C LEU A 93 15.42 -7.00 -19.26
N ASN A 94 15.41 -8.30 -19.55
CA ASN A 94 16.17 -9.29 -18.78
C ASN A 94 17.68 -9.23 -19.07
N GLN A 95 18.09 -8.82 -20.28
CA GLN A 95 19.50 -8.66 -20.64
C GLN A 95 20.12 -7.33 -20.18
N ALA A 96 19.30 -6.36 -19.77
CA ALA A 96 19.78 -5.11 -19.20
C ALA A 96 20.40 -5.33 -17.81
N ASP A 97 21.20 -4.35 -17.34
CA ASP A 97 21.88 -4.41 -16.04
C ASP A 97 20.95 -4.68 -14.84
N LEU A 98 19.65 -4.35 -14.96
CA LEU A 98 18.66 -4.52 -13.90
C LEU A 98 17.99 -5.90 -13.88
N PHE A 99 18.31 -6.80 -14.82
CA PHE A 99 17.77 -8.15 -14.95
C PHE A 99 16.25 -8.19 -14.71
N VAL A 100 15.52 -7.33 -15.42
CA VAL A 100 14.11 -7.11 -15.16
C VAL A 100 13.33 -8.31 -15.67
N THR A 101 12.62 -8.96 -14.77
CA THR A 101 11.75 -10.10 -15.07
C THR A 101 10.37 -9.82 -14.51
N GLU A 102 9.37 -10.56 -14.98
CA GLU A 102 8.02 -10.41 -14.45
C GLU A 102 7.96 -10.70 -12.94
N ASP A 103 8.73 -11.66 -12.44
CA ASP A 103 8.82 -11.97 -11.01
C ASP A 103 9.45 -10.82 -10.19
N THR A 104 10.53 -10.21 -10.69
CA THR A 104 11.14 -9.06 -9.99
C THR A 104 10.21 -7.84 -9.98
N LEU A 105 9.43 -7.62 -11.05
CA LEU A 105 8.41 -6.58 -11.11
C LEU A 105 7.24 -6.84 -10.15
N ARG A 106 6.72 -8.07 -10.11
CA ARG A 106 5.65 -8.49 -9.19
C ARG A 106 6.02 -8.19 -7.74
N LYS A 107 7.26 -8.49 -7.35
CA LYS A 107 7.80 -8.20 -6.01
C LYS A 107 8.02 -6.70 -5.79
N ALA A 108 8.61 -6.01 -6.76
CA ALA A 108 8.94 -4.58 -6.64
C ALA A 108 7.70 -3.69 -6.49
N PHE A 109 6.65 -3.98 -7.26
CA PHE A 109 5.38 -3.25 -7.26
C PHE A 109 4.32 -3.83 -6.33
N GLU A 110 4.64 -4.91 -5.60
CA GLU A 110 3.71 -5.68 -4.77
C GLU A 110 2.44 -6.08 -5.53
N ALA A 111 2.57 -6.43 -6.81
CA ALA A 111 1.48 -6.66 -7.76
C ALA A 111 1.59 -8.05 -8.40
N PRO A 112 1.22 -9.10 -7.65
CA PRO A 112 1.50 -10.49 -7.99
C PRO A 112 0.65 -11.05 -9.12
N ALA A 113 -0.54 -10.50 -9.38
CA ALA A 113 -1.40 -10.92 -10.48
C ALA A 113 -1.14 -10.13 -11.77
N ALA A 114 -0.28 -9.11 -11.71
CA ALA A 114 -0.03 -8.22 -12.84
C ALA A 114 0.92 -8.86 -13.86
N SER A 115 0.60 -8.66 -15.13
CA SER A 115 1.43 -9.12 -16.24
C SER A 115 2.54 -8.10 -16.57
N LEU A 116 3.57 -8.52 -17.32
CA LEU A 116 4.56 -7.60 -17.87
C LEU A 116 3.91 -6.43 -18.63
N ALA A 117 2.86 -6.70 -19.40
CA ALA A 117 2.13 -5.67 -20.13
C ALA A 117 1.48 -4.65 -19.18
N ASP A 118 0.93 -5.07 -18.05
CA ASP A 118 0.33 -4.17 -17.05
C ASP A 118 1.38 -3.26 -16.41
N PHE A 119 2.57 -3.79 -16.11
CA PHE A 119 3.69 -2.99 -15.61
C PHE A 119 4.15 -1.95 -16.62
N LEU A 120 4.34 -2.36 -17.87
CA LEU A 120 4.78 -1.44 -18.92
C LEU A 120 3.75 -0.34 -19.18
N ARG A 121 2.45 -0.69 -19.17
CA ARG A 121 1.36 0.30 -19.27
C ARG A 121 1.41 1.26 -18.09
N HIS A 122 1.57 0.76 -16.87
CA HIS A 122 1.68 1.59 -15.68
C HIS A 122 2.84 2.60 -15.76
N MET A 123 3.98 2.20 -16.32
CA MET A 123 5.17 3.05 -16.45
C MET A 123 5.10 4.07 -17.61
N LEU A 124 4.39 3.74 -18.70
CA LEU A 124 4.43 4.49 -19.96
C LEU A 124 3.13 5.23 -20.31
N CYS A 125 1.96 4.72 -19.90
CA CYS A 125 0.68 5.30 -20.26
C CYS A 125 0.17 6.27 -19.18
N GLU A 126 -0.10 7.52 -19.55
CA GLU A 126 -0.77 8.48 -18.68
C GLU A 126 -2.21 8.00 -18.40
N GLY A 127 -2.45 7.47 -17.20
CA GLY A 127 -3.76 6.97 -16.76
C GLY A 127 -3.83 5.47 -16.46
N ALA A 128 -2.77 4.71 -16.75
CA ALA A 128 -2.68 3.31 -16.31
C ALA A 128 -2.22 3.25 -14.85
N HIS A 129 -3.13 2.86 -13.96
CA HIS A 129 -2.83 2.71 -12.55
C HIS A 129 -2.73 1.24 -12.17
N LEU A 130 -1.60 0.83 -11.60
CA LEU A 130 -1.45 -0.49 -11.01
C LEU A 130 -1.93 -0.43 -9.56
N PRO A 131 -2.99 -1.16 -9.19
CA PRO A 131 -3.55 -1.04 -7.85
C PRO A 131 -2.55 -1.56 -6.81
N ASN A 132 -2.30 -0.74 -5.79
CA ASN A 132 -1.45 -1.12 -4.68
C ASN A 132 -2.14 -2.18 -3.80
N ARG A 133 -1.40 -2.77 -2.86
CA ARG A 133 -1.94 -3.83 -1.96
C ARG A 133 -3.23 -3.39 -1.26
N GLU A 134 -3.27 -2.17 -0.74
CA GLU A 134 -4.43 -1.64 -0.02
C GLU A 134 -5.65 -1.47 -0.94
N GLU A 135 -5.46 -0.92 -2.13
CA GLU A 135 -6.51 -0.75 -3.13
C GLU A 135 -7.06 -2.09 -3.63
N ARG A 136 -6.21 -3.10 -3.84
CA ARG A 136 -6.66 -4.45 -4.19
C ARG A 136 -7.52 -5.06 -3.08
N ILE A 137 -7.05 -4.97 -1.83
CA ILE A 137 -7.82 -5.45 -0.68
C ILE A 137 -9.16 -4.70 -0.58
N ASN A 138 -9.16 -3.37 -0.74
CA ASN A 138 -10.37 -2.57 -0.73
C ASN A 138 -11.34 -3.00 -1.84
N ALA A 139 -10.88 -3.11 -3.08
CA ALA A 139 -11.69 -3.53 -4.22
C ALA A 139 -12.26 -4.94 -4.04
N ALA A 140 -11.48 -5.87 -3.50
CA ALA A 140 -11.93 -7.23 -3.24
C ALA A 140 -13.03 -7.29 -2.16
N PHE A 141 -12.87 -6.53 -1.08
CA PHE A 141 -13.92 -6.43 -0.04
C PHE A 141 -15.17 -5.71 -0.55
N ASP A 142 -15.02 -4.68 -1.39
CA ASP A 142 -16.16 -3.98 -1.98
C ASP A 142 -16.93 -4.90 -2.94
N ALA A 143 -16.23 -5.71 -3.74
CA ALA A 143 -16.84 -6.75 -4.59
C ALA A 143 -17.56 -7.82 -3.76
N PHE A 144 -16.95 -8.28 -2.66
CA PHE A 144 -17.57 -9.23 -1.74
C PHE A 144 -18.86 -8.66 -1.13
N ILE A 145 -18.84 -7.42 -0.66
CA ILE A 145 -20.04 -6.74 -0.11
C ILE A 145 -21.12 -6.58 -1.19
N ALA A 146 -20.75 -6.23 -2.42
CA ALA A 146 -21.68 -6.10 -3.53
C ALA A 146 -22.37 -7.43 -3.90
N ALA A 147 -21.62 -8.54 -3.87
CA ALA A 147 -22.17 -9.88 -4.06
C ALA A 147 -23.10 -10.30 -2.91
N HIS A 148 -22.82 -9.82 -1.69
CA HIS A 148 -23.56 -10.13 -0.47
C HIS A 148 -24.52 -8.99 -0.06
N GLY A 149 -25.36 -8.55 -1.00
CA GLY A 149 -26.30 -7.43 -0.78
C GLY A 149 -27.34 -7.62 0.34
N TYR A 150 -27.43 -8.82 0.93
CA TYR A 150 -28.31 -9.13 2.07
C TYR A 150 -27.69 -8.81 3.45
N LEU A 151 -26.42 -8.40 3.48
CA LEU A 151 -25.71 -8.14 4.74
C LEU A 151 -26.27 -6.92 5.49
N ARG A 152 -26.42 -7.08 6.80
CA ARG A 152 -26.91 -6.07 7.75
C ARG A 152 -25.78 -5.16 8.24
N ALA A 153 -26.15 -4.03 8.84
CA ALA A 153 -25.19 -3.04 9.32
C ALA A 153 -24.13 -3.58 10.30
N ASN A 154 -24.50 -4.53 11.18
CA ASN A 154 -23.57 -5.19 12.09
C ASN A 154 -22.56 -6.10 11.36
N GLN A 155 -23.01 -6.85 10.36
CA GLN A 155 -22.16 -7.69 9.51
C GLN A 155 -21.19 -6.83 8.68
N LEU A 156 -21.67 -5.72 8.09
CA LEU A 156 -20.80 -4.78 7.36
C LEU A 156 -19.75 -4.13 8.27
N ASN A 157 -20.11 -3.80 9.52
CA ASN A 157 -19.15 -3.28 10.50
C ASN A 157 -18.08 -4.32 10.84
N PHE A 158 -18.47 -5.58 10.98
CA PHE A 158 -17.53 -6.68 11.17
C PHE A 158 -16.59 -6.84 9.96
N LEU A 159 -17.11 -6.81 8.72
CA LEU A 159 -16.28 -6.88 7.52
C LEU A 159 -15.26 -5.73 7.43
N ARG A 160 -15.63 -4.51 7.85
CA ARG A 160 -14.68 -3.39 7.92
C ARG A 160 -13.55 -3.66 8.91
N ALA A 161 -13.87 -4.27 10.06
CA ALA A 161 -12.87 -4.65 11.04
C ALA A 161 -11.95 -5.77 10.51
N VAL A 162 -12.52 -6.76 9.80
CA VAL A 162 -11.75 -7.81 9.13
C VAL A 162 -10.84 -7.22 8.07
N LYS A 163 -11.34 -6.32 7.21
CA LYS A 163 -10.53 -5.60 6.22
C LYS A 163 -9.33 -4.88 6.86
N ALA A 164 -9.58 -4.15 7.95
CA ALA A 164 -8.52 -3.49 8.70
C ALA A 164 -7.51 -4.49 9.30
N ALA A 165 -7.97 -5.67 9.72
CA ALA A 165 -7.11 -6.75 10.18
C ALA A 165 -6.26 -7.35 9.04
N VAL A 166 -6.83 -7.59 7.85
CA VAL A 166 -6.08 -8.07 6.66
C VAL A 166 -5.01 -7.05 6.23
N LEU A 167 -5.32 -5.76 6.30
CA LEU A 167 -4.35 -4.72 5.97
C LEU A 167 -3.15 -4.74 6.93
N ARG A 168 -3.39 -4.98 8.22
CA ARG A 168 -2.37 -4.93 9.30
C ARG A 168 -1.65 -6.25 9.56
N HIS A 169 -2.30 -7.38 9.37
CA HIS A 169 -1.82 -8.71 9.77
C HIS A 169 -1.81 -9.67 8.58
N GLY A 170 -0.84 -10.59 8.58
CA GLY A 170 -0.78 -11.71 7.65
C GLY A 170 -1.59 -12.91 8.15
N ARG A 171 -2.34 -13.51 7.22
CA ARG A 171 -3.27 -14.67 7.31
C ARG A 171 -4.40 -14.54 8.34
N ILE A 172 -5.63 -14.68 7.86
CA ILE A 172 -6.81 -14.77 8.72
C ILE A 172 -7.22 -16.23 8.83
N THR A 173 -7.27 -16.72 10.06
CA THR A 173 -7.81 -18.03 10.39
C THR A 173 -9.17 -17.88 11.07
N ARG A 174 -9.95 -18.96 11.10
CA ARG A 174 -11.21 -19.01 11.85
C ARG A 174 -11.03 -18.65 13.33
N ALA A 175 -9.91 -19.06 13.93
CA ALA A 175 -9.57 -18.67 15.30
C ALA A 175 -9.33 -17.16 15.42
N ALA A 176 -8.59 -16.57 14.48
CA ALA A 176 -8.30 -15.12 14.47
C ALA A 176 -9.57 -14.26 14.37
N LEU A 177 -10.60 -14.71 13.64
CA LEU A 177 -11.89 -14.02 13.56
C LEU A 177 -12.62 -13.95 14.91
N SER A 178 -12.35 -14.90 15.81
CA SER A 178 -12.96 -15.01 17.14
C SER A 178 -12.06 -14.46 18.26
N GLU A 179 -10.89 -13.92 17.92
CA GLU A 179 -9.95 -13.28 18.84
C GLU A 179 -10.04 -11.73 18.80
N PRO A 180 -9.60 -11.02 19.86
CA PRO A 180 -9.48 -9.57 19.82
C PRO A 180 -8.47 -9.12 18.75
N PRO A 181 -8.71 -8.01 18.02
CA PRO A 181 -9.78 -7.02 18.23
C PRO A 181 -11.12 -7.36 17.58
N LEU A 182 -11.19 -8.36 16.70
CA LEU A 182 -12.40 -8.69 15.92
C LEU A 182 -13.55 -9.15 16.82
N SER A 183 -13.24 -9.93 17.86
CA SER A 183 -14.22 -10.37 18.86
C SER A 183 -14.91 -9.24 19.63
N ARG A 184 -14.32 -8.03 19.66
CA ARG A 184 -14.95 -6.84 20.27
C ARG A 184 -16.09 -6.27 19.41
N VAL A 185 -16.05 -6.51 18.10
CA VAL A 185 -17.10 -6.06 17.16
C VAL A 185 -18.28 -7.03 17.18
N GLY A 186 -18.02 -8.32 17.36
CA GLY A 186 -19.02 -9.36 17.55
C GLY A 186 -18.43 -10.76 17.37
N ARG A 187 -19.25 -11.79 17.61
CA ARG A 187 -18.85 -13.19 17.36
C ARG A 187 -19.21 -13.56 15.93
N VAL A 188 -18.22 -14.00 15.15
CA VAL A 188 -18.39 -14.30 13.72
C VAL A 188 -19.47 -15.34 13.48
N GLU A 189 -19.57 -16.37 14.35
CA GLU A 189 -20.56 -17.46 14.26
C GLU A 189 -22.00 -16.99 14.54
N THR A 190 -22.16 -15.85 15.22
CA THR A 190 -23.48 -15.26 15.45
C THR A 190 -23.89 -14.27 14.37
N LEU A 191 -22.89 -13.74 13.65
CA LEU A 191 -23.08 -12.71 12.64
C LEU A 191 -23.24 -13.31 11.25
N PHE A 192 -22.56 -14.39 10.92
CA PHE A 192 -22.53 -14.98 9.58
C PHE A 192 -22.90 -16.46 9.62
N PRO A 193 -23.58 -16.98 8.59
CA PRO A 193 -23.70 -18.43 8.40
C PRO A 193 -22.31 -19.03 8.11
N PRO A 194 -22.10 -20.33 8.40
CA PRO A 194 -20.79 -20.96 8.28
C PRO A 194 -20.17 -20.84 6.88
N GLN A 195 -21.00 -20.91 5.83
CA GLN A 195 -20.58 -20.77 4.43
C GLN A 195 -19.92 -19.40 4.14
N ASP A 196 -20.53 -18.30 4.61
CA ASP A 196 -20.01 -16.94 4.39
C ASP A 196 -18.71 -16.73 5.18
N ILE A 197 -18.54 -17.44 6.32
CA ILE A 197 -17.30 -17.39 7.11
C ILE A 197 -16.16 -18.07 6.35
N ASP A 198 -16.42 -19.25 5.75
CA ASP A 198 -15.42 -19.95 4.96
C ASP A 198 -15.04 -19.12 3.71
N GLU A 199 -16.04 -18.57 3.01
CA GLU A 199 -15.79 -17.70 1.86
C GLU A 199 -14.98 -16.44 2.23
N LEU A 200 -15.26 -15.82 3.38
CA LEU A 200 -14.49 -14.68 3.87
C LEU A 200 -13.04 -15.05 4.21
N ILE A 201 -12.82 -16.22 4.80
CA ILE A 201 -11.47 -16.72 5.11
C ILE A 201 -10.72 -17.01 3.81
N ASP A 202 -11.37 -17.63 2.84
CA ASP A 202 -10.79 -17.94 1.54
C ASP A 202 -10.42 -16.66 0.79
N LEU A 203 -11.33 -15.67 0.74
CA LEU A 203 -11.05 -14.35 0.17
C LEU A 203 -9.84 -13.69 0.84
N ALA A 204 -9.82 -13.65 2.17
CA ALA A 204 -8.74 -13.02 2.92
C ALA A 204 -7.39 -13.71 2.67
N ASN A 205 -7.37 -15.04 2.59
CA ASN A 205 -6.14 -15.79 2.36
C ASN A 205 -5.68 -15.76 0.90
N GLN A 206 -6.57 -15.76 -0.08
CA GLN A 206 -6.22 -15.56 -1.49
C GLN A 206 -5.51 -14.23 -1.72
N LEU A 207 -6.03 -13.14 -1.12
CA LEU A 207 -5.42 -11.81 -1.21
C LEU A 207 -4.01 -11.73 -0.58
N LEU A 208 -3.69 -12.66 0.31
CA LEU A 208 -2.40 -12.75 0.97
C LEU A 208 -1.43 -13.71 0.27
N ASP A 209 -1.94 -14.82 -0.27
CA ASP A 209 -1.16 -15.77 -1.07
C ASP A 209 -0.76 -15.18 -2.41
N GLU A 210 -1.60 -14.29 -2.97
CA GLU A 210 -1.16 -13.43 -4.06
C GLU A 210 0.05 -12.60 -3.62
N ALA A 211 0.03 -11.97 -2.45
CA ALA A 211 1.09 -11.05 -2.04
C ALA A 211 2.43 -11.70 -1.59
N ALA A 212 2.51 -13.03 -1.52
CA ALA A 212 3.63 -13.80 -0.97
C ALA A 212 4.51 -14.43 -2.07
#